data_AF-A0A7X3IZQ0-F1
#
_entry.id   AF-A0A7X3IZQ0-F1
#
_cell.length_a   1.000
_cell.length_b   1.000
_cell.length_c   1.000
_cell.angle_alpha   90.00
_cell.angle_beta   90.00
_cell.angle_gamma   90.00
#
_symmetry.space_group_name_H-M   'P 1'
#
loop_
_entity.id
_entity.type
_entity.pdbx_description
1 polymer ?
#
loop_
_entity_poly.entity_id
_entity_poly.type
_entity_poly.pdbx_seq_one_letter_code
_entity_poly.pdbx_strand_id
1 'polypeptide(L)' 'MKKPRDSHLGFRMDKETHDKLFYIAEYEGRTGSGQILYLIRRCITEFEQVHGKINLEEDLRD' A
#
# COMPACT_ATOMS: atom_id res chain seq x y z
N MET A 1 -21.52 1.49 -14.12
CA MET A 1 -20.53 1.34 -13.04
C MET A 1 -19.59 2.52 -13.08
N LYS A 2 -19.49 3.34 -12.02
CA LYS A 2 -18.51 4.44 -11.97
C LYS A 2 -17.11 3.83 -12.02
N LYS A 3 -16.27 4.22 -12.98
CA LYS A 3 -14.84 3.92 -12.94
C LYS A 3 -14.32 4.38 -11.56
N PRO A 4 -13.65 3.52 -10.77
CA PRO A 4 -13.01 3.99 -9.55
C PRO A 4 -12.02 5.09 -9.97
N ARG A 5 -12.19 6.27 -9.39
CA ARG A 5 -11.25 7.38 -9.59
C ARG A 5 -9.94 6.95 -8.94
N ASP A 6 -8.83 7.14 -9.63
CA ASP A 6 -7.51 6.94 -9.04
C ASP A 6 -7.43 7.76 -7.75
N SER A 7 -7.29 7.08 -6.61
CA SER A 7 -7.20 7.70 -5.30
C SER A 7 -5.77 8.17 -5.07
N HIS A 8 -5.59 9.48 -4.85
CA HIS A 8 -4.30 10.03 -4.45
C HIS A 8 -4.08 9.78 -2.96
N LEU A 9 -2.98 9.11 -2.61
CA LEU A 9 -2.58 8.88 -1.22
C LEU A 9 -1.45 9.83 -0.85
N GLY A 10 -1.74 10.79 0.03
CA GLY A 10 -0.74 11.69 0.62
C GLY A 10 -0.70 11.52 2.14
N PHE A 11 0.49 11.44 2.71
CA PHE A 11 0.70 11.37 4.16
C PHE A 11 2.03 12.02 4.53
N ARG A 12 2.16 12.39 5.81
CA ARG A 12 3.38 12.99 6.37
C ARG A 12 4.22 11.88 7.01
N MET A 13 5.53 11.95 6.80
CA MET A 13 6.52 11.10 7.45
C MET A 13 7.71 11.97 7.86
N ASP A 14 8.46 11.51 8.85
CA ASP A 14 9.72 12.15 9.20
C ASP A 14 10.75 11.93 8.08
N LYS A 15 11.78 12.80 8.07
CA LYS A 15 12.80 12.78 7.02
C LYS A 15 13.60 11.48 6.99
N GLU A 16 13.88 10.88 8.15
CA GLU A 16 14.70 9.68 8.23
C GLU A 16 13.95 8.48 7.60
N THR A 17 12.67 8.31 7.93
CA THR A 17 11.81 7.29 7.34
C THR A 17 11.67 7.49 5.83
N HIS A 18 11.48 8.73 5.38
CA HIS A 18 11.43 9.06 3.95
C HIS A 18 12.71 8.62 3.22
N ASP A 19 13.87 9.04 3.71
CA ASP A 19 15.14 8.78 3.04
C ASP A 19 15.46 7.27 3.01
N LYS A 20 15.18 6.54 4.09
CA LYS A 20 15.34 5.08 4.14
C LYS A 20 14.42 4.36 3.15
N LEU A 21 13.16 4.78 3.04
CA LEU A 21 12.22 4.20 2.09
C LEU A 21 12.70 4.38 0.65
N PHE A 22 13.17 5.57 0.29
CA PHE A 22 13.66 5.85 -1.06
C PHE A 22 14.99 5.17 -1.37
N TYR A 23 15.87 5.02 -0.38
CA TYR A 23 17.08 4.19 -0.52
C TYR A 23 16.73 2.74 -0.87
N ILE A 24 15.77 2.14 -0.15
CA ILE A 24 15.30 0.77 -0.44
C ILE A 24 14.65 0.71 -1.82
N ALA A 25 13.83 1.70 -2.17
CA ALA A 25 13.18 1.75 -3.48
C ALA A 25 14.21 1.73 -4.62
N GLU A 26 15.25 2.57 -4.52
CA GLU A 26 16.34 2.62 -5.50
C GLU A 26 17.09 1.28 -5.59
N TYR A 27 17.45 0.70 -4.44
CA TYR A 27 18.11 -0.62 -4.37
C TYR A 27 17.25 -1.72 -5.03
N GLU A 28 15.93 -1.69 -4.84
CA GLU A 28 15.00 -2.64 -5.45
C GLU A 28 14.55 -2.26 -6.87
N GLY A 29 15.12 -1.21 -7.49
CA GLY A 29 14.82 -0.78 -8.86
C GLY A 29 13.42 -0.18 -9.04
N ARG A 30 12.88 0.45 -8.00
CA ARG A 30 11.51 1.01 -7.95
C ARG A 30 11.51 2.51 -7.66
N THR A 31 10.44 3.17 -8.08
CA THR A 31 10.13 4.53 -7.60
C THR A 31 9.63 4.47 -6.16
N GLY A 32 9.75 5.56 -5.40
CA GLY A 32 9.22 5.61 -4.02
C GLY A 32 7.72 5.26 -3.96
N SER A 33 6.91 5.81 -4.86
CA SER A 33 5.48 5.45 -4.95
C SER A 33 5.26 3.98 -5.31
N GLY A 34 6.09 3.43 -6.20
CA GLY A 34 6.06 2.00 -6.54
C GLY A 34 6.39 1.13 -5.33
N GLN A 35 7.34 1.55 -4.51
CA GLN A 35 7.71 0.87 -3.28
C GLN A 35 6.60 0.89 -2.23
N ILE A 36 5.97 2.05 -2.02
CA ILE A 36 4.82 2.19 -1.12
C ILE A 36 3.69 1.26 -1.55
N LEU A 37 3.33 1.26 -2.84
CA LEU A 37 2.27 0.41 -3.36
C LEU A 37 2.59 -1.09 -3.19
N TYR A 38 3.85 -1.49 -3.42
CA TYR A 38 4.29 -2.85 -3.18
C TYR A 38 4.13 -3.25 -1.71
N LEU A 39 4.63 -2.43 -0.78
CA LEU A 39 4.57 -2.72 0.65
C LEU A 39 3.12 -2.83 1.14
N ILE A 40 2.22 -1.95 0.68
CA ILE A 40 0.79 -2.01 0.99
C ILE A 40 0.18 -3.33 0.49
N ARG A 41 0.43 -3.71 -0.78
CA ARG A 41 -0.10 -4.95 -1.36
C ARG A 41 0.44 -6.19 -0.65
N ARG A 42 1.71 -6.17 -0.27
CA ARG A 42 2.36 -7.23 0.48
C ARG A 42 1.72 -7.37 1.86
N CYS A 43 1.52 -6.27 2.59
CA CYS A 43 0.83 -6.24 3.88
C CYS A 43 -0.59 -6.84 3.78
N ILE A 44 -1.37 -6.44 2.78
CA ILE A 44 -2.71 -7.01 2.53
C ILE A 44 -2.61 -8.52 2.28
N THR A 45 -1.68 -8.95 1.42
CA THR A 45 -1.53 -10.37 1.08
C THR A 45 -1.15 -11.21 2.29
N GLU A 46 -0.17 -10.74 3.09
CA GLU A 46 0.27 -11.42 4.32
C GLU A 46 -0.87 -11.50 5.34
N PHE A 47 -1.66 -10.43 5.49
CA PHE A 47 -2.85 -10.44 6.35
C PHE A 47 -3.88 -11.46 5.87
N GLU A 48 -4.23 -11.45 4.58
CA GLU A 48 -5.24 -12.37 4.02
C GLU A 48 -4.83 -13.84 4.09
N GLN A 49 -3.53 -14.14 4.05
CA GLN A 49 -3.03 -15.50 4.22
C GLN A 49 -3.29 -16.05 5.62
N VAL A 50 -3.27 -15.19 6.64
CA VAL A 50 -3.46 -15.58 8.04
C VAL A 50 -4.93 -15.51 8.46
N HIS A 51 -5.67 -14.50 7.98
CA HIS A 51 -7.01 -14.19 8.47
C HIS A 51 -8.14 -14.54 7.49
N GLY A 52 -7.80 -14.98 6.28
CA GLY A 52 -8.76 -15.15 5.19
C GLY A 52 -8.91 -13.87 4.36
N LYS A 53 -9.61 -13.99 3.23
CA LYS A 53 -9.80 -12.89 2.27
C LYS A 53 -10.61 -11.76 2.89
N ILE A 54 -10.18 -10.52 2.66
CA ILE A 54 -10.95 -9.34 3.07
C ILE A 54 -12.16 -9.23 2.13
N ASN A 55 -13.38 -9.29 2.69
CA ASN A 55 -14.61 -9.20 1.92
C ASN A 55 -15.28 -7.84 2.10
N LEU A 56 -14.80 -6.84 1.35
CA LEU A 56 -15.30 -5.47 1.44
C LEU A 56 -16.79 -5.31 1.09
N GLU A 57 -17.40 -6.28 0.40
CA GLU A 57 -18.84 -6.21 0.10
C GLU A 57 -19.72 -6.62 1.29
N GLU A 58 -19.21 -7.47 2.17
CA GLU A 58 -19.90 -7.89 3.40
C GLU A 58 -19.57 -6.92 4.54
N ASP A 59 -18.30 -6.51 4.69
CA ASP A 59 -17.82 -5.67 5.80
C ASP A 59 -18.33 -4.22 5.76
N LEU A 60 -18.84 -3.74 4.61
CA LEU A 60 -19.39 -2.38 4.46
C LEU A 60 -20.93 -2.33 4.56
N ARG A 61 -21.59 -3.46 4.82
CA ARG A 61 -23.05 -3.55 5.00
C ARG A 61 -23.50 -3.48 6.46
N ASP A 62 -22.55 -3.60 7.39
CA ASP A 62 -22.71 -3.37 8.83
C ASP A 62 -22.18 -1.98 9.24
#